data_AF-A0A1B7X7J7-F1
#
_entry.id   AF-A0A1B7X7J7-F1
#
_cell.length_a   1.000
_cell.length_b   1.000
_cell.length_c   1.000
_cell.angle_alpha   90.00
_cell.angle_beta   90.00
_cell.angle_gamma   90.00
#
_symmetry.space_group_name_H-M   'P 1'
#
loop_
_entity.id
_entity.type
_entity.pdbx_description
1 polymer ?
#
loop_
_entity_poly.entity_id
_entity_poly.type
_entity_poly.pdbx_seq_one_letter_code
_entity_poly.pdbx_strand_id
1 'polypeptide(L)'
;MTQTGLDHQIELEDSAFIPSFSIKKLGKVLLGDHQNLPDTPGIYFAIDSASRIWYIGISTSSLRKRHSQHEKFEDFKANKVQYICYLVWTDDQDLHEWEIGYIQKFDPPLNMNLTKQKLPKIDLGYSEENYINRYREIKQQLALLEQEMEELKPNLVTLLEQNGGKISDKSLGISAYIQSKKSWQYSAEVEAQKEVIKRLQKHEEDTGIATVKSVSSFPVFT
;
A
#
# COMPACT_ATOMS: atom_id res chain seq x y z
N MET A 1 -51.58 37.49 15.48
CA MET A 1 -50.45 38.44 15.52
C MET A 1 -49.49 37.90 16.56
N THR A 2 -48.45 37.22 16.10
CA THR A 2 -47.50 36.46 16.94
C THR A 2 -46.09 36.92 16.59
N GLN A 3 -45.43 37.49 17.59
CA GLN A 3 -44.02 37.85 17.72
C GLN A 3 -43.84 37.84 19.26
N THR A 4 -42.90 37.18 19.92
CA THR A 4 -41.46 36.94 19.75
C THR A 4 -41.14 35.77 20.71
N GLY A 5 -40.16 34.89 20.58
CA GLY A 5 -38.80 34.98 20.05
C GLY A 5 -37.92 34.04 20.92
N LEU A 6 -36.70 33.76 20.45
CA LEU A 6 -35.66 32.88 21.00
C LEU A 6 -35.67 31.42 20.53
N ASP A 7 -35.48 31.24 19.22
CA ASP A 7 -34.65 30.14 18.74
C ASP A 7 -33.18 30.54 18.88
N HIS A 8 -32.44 29.83 19.74
CA HIS A 8 -30.97 29.76 19.66
C HIS A 8 -30.62 28.77 18.54
N GLN A 9 -30.46 29.29 17.33
CA GLN A 9 -29.65 28.60 16.32
C GLN A 9 -28.19 28.90 16.63
N ILE A 10 -27.50 27.90 17.17
CA ILE A 10 -26.04 27.86 17.16
C ILE A 10 -25.66 27.58 15.70
N GLU A 11 -25.24 28.60 14.99
CA GLU A 11 -24.51 28.46 13.72
C GLU A 11 -23.26 27.63 14.00
N LEU A 12 -23.23 26.40 13.49
CA LEU A 12 -22.00 25.60 13.46
C LEU A 12 -21.10 26.19 12.38
N GLU A 13 -20.01 26.79 12.85
CA GLU A 13 -18.96 27.47 12.11
C GLU A 13 -18.41 26.65 10.92
N ASP A 14 -18.04 27.39 9.88
CA ASP A 14 -17.36 26.98 8.66
C ASP A 14 -16.30 25.90 8.89
N SER A 15 -16.48 24.72 8.30
CA SER A 15 -15.37 23.78 8.16
C SER A 15 -14.39 24.33 7.13
N ALA A 16 -13.18 24.67 7.58
CA ALA A 16 -12.09 25.08 6.72
C ALA A 16 -11.94 24.12 5.52
N PHE A 17 -11.89 24.67 4.31
CA PHE A 17 -11.75 23.87 3.09
C PHE A 17 -10.37 23.20 3.08
N ILE A 18 -10.36 21.88 3.24
CA ILE A 18 -9.16 21.05 3.07
C ILE A 18 -9.27 20.31 1.73
N PRO A 19 -8.31 20.46 0.81
CA PRO A 19 -8.32 19.77 -0.47
C PRO A 19 -8.51 18.25 -0.33
N SER A 20 -9.40 17.67 -1.11
CA SER A 20 -9.50 16.21 -1.20
C SER A 20 -8.68 15.71 -2.39
N PHE A 21 -7.71 14.83 -2.13
CA PHE A 21 -6.92 14.19 -3.18
C PHE A 21 -6.56 12.75 -2.83
N SER A 22 -6.15 11.99 -3.84
CA SER A 22 -5.50 10.70 -3.64
C SER A 22 -3.99 10.89 -3.58
N ILE A 23 -3.35 10.46 -2.48
CA ILE A 23 -1.89 10.50 -2.30
C ILE A 23 -1.13 9.87 -3.48
N LYS A 24 -1.72 8.85 -4.12
CA LYS A 24 -1.13 8.15 -5.28
C LYS A 24 -1.02 9.03 -6.54
N LYS A 25 -1.77 10.13 -6.60
CA LYS A 25 -1.80 11.06 -7.75
C LYS A 25 -0.87 12.27 -7.56
N LEU A 26 -0.29 12.45 -6.37
CA LEU A 26 0.62 13.55 -6.09
C LEU A 26 1.99 13.31 -6.75
N GLY A 27 2.70 14.41 -7.02
CA GLY A 27 4.13 14.34 -7.34
C GLY A 27 4.89 13.69 -6.18
N LYS A 28 5.84 12.80 -6.50
CA LYS A 28 6.61 12.07 -5.50
C LYS A 28 8.09 11.99 -5.86
N VAL A 29 8.94 12.06 -4.85
CA VAL A 29 10.40 11.97 -4.96
C VAL A 29 10.90 10.88 -4.02
N LEU A 30 11.95 10.15 -4.40
CA LEU A 30 12.58 9.15 -3.55
C LEU A 30 13.18 9.81 -2.30
N LEU A 31 13.03 9.17 -1.14
CA LEU A 31 13.64 9.65 0.10
C LEU A 31 15.17 9.74 -0.06
N GLY A 32 15.73 10.93 0.18
CA GLY A 32 17.15 11.23 -0.02
C GLY A 32 17.44 12.04 -1.29
N ASP A 33 16.59 11.96 -2.30
CA ASP A 33 16.74 12.68 -3.58
C ASP A 33 16.12 14.09 -3.52
N HIS A 34 16.30 14.80 -2.40
CA HIS A 34 15.60 16.07 -2.12
C HIS A 34 15.83 17.15 -3.19
N GLN A 35 16.89 17.06 -4.00
CA GLN A 35 17.16 17.93 -5.16
C GLN A 35 16.10 17.82 -6.27
N ASN A 36 15.26 16.79 -6.26
CA ASN A 36 14.16 16.65 -7.21
C ASN A 36 12.84 17.22 -6.67
N LEU A 37 12.79 17.67 -5.41
CA LEU A 37 11.63 18.38 -4.87
C LEU A 37 11.59 19.83 -5.40
N PRO A 38 10.41 20.43 -5.57
CA PRO A 38 10.31 21.83 -5.98
C PRO A 38 10.91 22.77 -4.92
N ASP A 39 11.55 23.85 -5.38
CA ASP A 39 12.04 24.93 -4.50
C ASP A 39 10.91 25.94 -4.23
N THR A 40 9.79 25.44 -3.73
CA THR A 40 8.57 26.22 -3.46
C THR A 40 7.95 25.81 -2.13
N PRO A 41 7.11 26.65 -1.53
CA PRO A 41 6.30 26.27 -0.38
C PRO A 41 5.33 25.13 -0.73
N GLY A 42 4.85 24.42 0.29
CA GLY A 42 3.89 23.34 0.13
C GLY A 42 3.80 22.42 1.33
N ILE A 43 2.93 21.42 1.20
CA ILE A 43 2.73 20.33 2.15
C ILE A 43 3.29 19.03 1.58
N TYR A 44 3.87 18.18 2.44
CA TYR A 44 4.44 16.90 2.06
C TYR A 44 4.00 15.75 2.97
N PHE A 45 4.06 14.55 2.41
CA PHE A 45 3.66 13.29 3.01
C PHE A 45 4.80 12.29 2.86
N ALA A 46 5.40 11.89 3.97
CA ALA A 46 6.40 10.82 3.98
C ALA A 46 5.68 9.47 3.95
N ILE A 47 5.87 8.72 2.86
CA ILE A 47 5.18 7.45 2.62
C ILE A 47 6.14 6.29 2.40
N ASP A 48 5.70 5.08 2.75
CA ASP A 48 6.42 3.85 2.39
C ASP A 48 5.97 3.28 1.03
N SER A 49 6.51 2.12 0.66
CA SER A 49 6.19 1.43 -0.58
C SER A 49 4.71 1.04 -0.71
N ALA A 50 4.01 0.88 0.42
CA ALA A 50 2.59 0.59 0.48
C ALA A 50 1.73 1.86 0.46
N SER A 51 2.31 3.06 0.29
CA SER A 51 1.62 4.36 0.36
C SER A 51 0.99 4.68 1.72
N ARG A 52 1.48 4.06 2.80
CA ARG A 52 1.06 4.42 4.17
C ARG A 52 1.76 5.71 4.59
N ILE A 53 1.02 6.63 5.20
CA ILE A 53 1.52 7.96 5.57
C ILE A 53 2.15 7.92 6.95
N TRP A 54 3.48 8.01 7.01
CA TRP A 54 4.23 7.98 8.27
C TRP A 54 4.37 9.35 8.91
N TYR A 55 4.46 10.39 8.09
CA TYR A 55 4.61 11.76 8.54
C TYR A 55 3.96 12.72 7.55
N ILE A 56 3.43 13.82 8.07
CA ILE A 56 2.90 14.94 7.30
C ILE A 56 3.59 16.20 7.82
N GLY A 57 4.06 17.04 6.92
CA GLY A 57 4.64 18.31 7.32
C GLY A 57 4.46 19.38 6.26
N ILE A 58 4.68 20.62 6.63
CA ILE A 58 4.70 21.74 5.69
C ILE A 58 6.08 22.36 5.56
N SER A 59 6.23 23.15 4.50
CA SER A 59 7.31 24.10 4.34
C SER A 59 6.73 25.38 3.75
N THR A 60 6.84 26.49 4.49
CA THR A 60 6.40 27.83 4.06
C THR A 60 7.39 28.53 3.12
N SER A 61 8.59 27.95 2.92
CA SER A 61 9.62 28.54 2.06
C SER A 61 10.01 27.63 0.88
N SER A 62 10.48 26.41 1.16
CA SER A 62 10.95 25.49 0.13
C SER A 62 10.95 24.05 0.60
N LEU A 63 10.15 23.21 -0.06
CA LEU A 63 10.14 21.76 0.15
C LEU A 63 11.55 21.16 -0.05
N ARG A 64 12.26 21.58 -1.10
CA ARG A 64 13.66 21.16 -1.34
C ARG A 64 14.59 21.45 -0.16
N LYS A 65 14.54 22.67 0.39
CA LYS A 65 15.41 23.08 1.50
C LYS A 65 15.02 22.37 2.80
N ARG A 66 13.71 22.25 3.08
CA ARG A 66 13.17 21.54 4.25
C ARG A 66 13.70 20.11 4.35
N HIS A 67 13.82 19.43 3.23
CA HIS A 67 14.30 18.05 3.18
C HIS A 67 15.83 17.86 3.14
N SER A 68 16.62 18.95 3.05
CA SER A 68 18.09 18.85 3.08
C SER A 68 18.66 18.48 4.45
N GLN A 69 17.99 18.90 5.53
CA GLN A 69 18.39 18.67 6.92
C GLN A 69 17.17 18.34 7.79
N HIS A 70 16.27 17.50 7.26
CA HIS A 70 15.04 17.15 7.95
C HIS A 70 15.33 16.38 9.24
N GLU A 71 14.88 16.87 10.39
CA GLU A 71 15.17 16.29 11.70
C GLU A 71 14.65 14.86 11.86
N LYS A 72 13.54 14.53 11.20
CA LYS A 72 12.96 13.18 11.14
C LYS A 72 13.58 12.24 10.09
N PHE A 73 14.67 12.62 9.42
CA PHE A 73 15.21 11.82 8.31
C PHE A 73 15.62 10.39 8.73
N GLU A 74 16.23 10.24 9.90
CA GLU A 74 16.60 8.90 10.41
C GLU A 74 15.36 8.12 10.86
N ASP A 75 14.34 8.77 11.43
CA ASP A 75 13.05 8.15 11.73
C ASP A 75 12.37 7.63 10.45
N PHE A 76 12.45 8.39 9.34
CA PHE A 76 11.93 7.98 8.04
C PHE A 76 12.59 6.69 7.56
N LYS A 77 13.93 6.60 7.64
CA LYS A 77 14.66 5.38 7.29
C LYS A 77 14.29 4.20 8.19
N ALA A 78 14.26 4.41 9.50
CA ALA A 78 13.93 3.37 10.47
C ALA A 78 12.55 2.76 10.24
N ASN A 79 11.60 3.56 9.75
CA ASN A 79 10.23 3.16 9.46
C ASN A 79 9.97 2.83 7.98
N LYS A 80 11.04 2.66 7.18
CA LYS A 80 10.97 2.24 5.77
C LYS A 80 10.16 3.19 4.87
N VAL A 81 10.13 4.49 5.21
CA VAL A 81 9.67 5.53 4.29
C VAL A 81 10.52 5.46 3.03
N GLN A 82 9.87 5.52 1.88
CA GLN A 82 10.53 5.41 0.58
C GLN A 82 10.35 6.67 -0.26
N TYR A 83 9.23 7.38 -0.13
CA TYR A 83 8.94 8.55 -0.95
C TYR A 83 8.45 9.73 -0.12
N ILE A 84 8.72 10.93 -0.64
CA ILE A 84 8.08 12.17 -0.23
C ILE A 84 7.09 12.56 -1.33
N CYS A 85 5.80 12.43 -1.05
CA CYS A 85 4.74 13.01 -1.89
C CYS A 85 4.51 14.47 -1.49
N TYR A 86 4.13 15.34 -2.42
CA TYR A 86 3.94 16.75 -2.11
C TYR A 86 2.80 17.40 -2.90
N LEU A 87 2.28 18.49 -2.33
CA LEU A 87 1.40 19.45 -2.99
C LEU A 87 2.00 20.85 -2.80
N VAL A 88 2.23 21.55 -3.91
CA VAL A 88 2.73 22.93 -3.89
C VAL A 88 1.59 23.87 -3.57
N TRP A 89 1.80 24.76 -2.60
CA TRP A 89 0.87 25.80 -2.21
C TRP A 89 1.62 26.92 -1.52
N THR A 90 1.22 28.17 -1.70
CA THR A 90 1.98 29.34 -1.26
C THR A 90 1.35 30.10 -0.09
N ASP A 91 0.09 29.83 0.24
CA ASP A 91 -0.55 30.46 1.40
C ASP A 91 -0.19 29.70 2.68
N ASP A 92 0.46 30.39 3.62
CA ASP A 92 0.96 29.79 4.85
C ASP A 92 -0.17 29.43 5.83
N GLN A 93 -1.26 30.21 5.86
CA GLN A 93 -2.40 29.93 6.73
C GLN A 93 -3.11 28.65 6.27
N ASP A 94 -3.38 28.53 4.97
CA ASP A 94 -3.94 27.32 4.38
C ASP A 94 -3.05 26.11 4.70
N LEU A 95 -1.72 26.24 4.53
CA LEU A 95 -0.79 25.14 4.81
C LEU A 95 -0.88 24.66 6.27
N HIS A 96 -0.94 25.56 7.24
CA HIS A 96 -1.08 25.21 8.64
C HIS A 96 -2.42 24.54 8.95
N GLU A 97 -3.53 25.08 8.41
CA GLU A 97 -4.85 24.49 8.57
C GLU A 97 -4.91 23.08 7.95
N TRP A 98 -4.33 22.92 6.76
CA TRP A 98 -4.26 21.63 6.08
C TRP A 98 -3.38 20.62 6.81
N GLU A 99 -2.22 21.04 7.34
CA GLU A 99 -1.34 20.17 8.13
C GLU A 99 -2.10 19.56 9.31
N ILE A 100 -2.79 20.41 10.08
CA ILE A 100 -3.61 19.98 11.22
C ILE A 100 -4.70 19.02 10.75
N GLY A 101 -5.44 19.39 9.71
CA GLY A 101 -6.54 18.59 9.18
C GLY A 101 -6.11 17.21 8.68
N TYR A 102 -5.00 17.12 7.95
CA TYR A 102 -4.49 15.84 7.47
C TYR A 102 -3.86 14.99 8.58
N ILE A 103 -3.18 15.61 9.56
CA ILE A 103 -2.67 14.88 10.73
C ILE A 103 -3.83 14.24 11.50
N GLN A 104 -4.92 14.98 11.73
CA GLN A 104 -6.13 14.45 12.38
C GLN A 104 -6.77 13.33 11.55
N LYS A 105 -6.88 13.50 10.22
CA LYS A 105 -7.48 12.51 9.33
C LYS A 105 -6.68 11.20 9.27
N PHE A 106 -5.35 11.28 9.19
CA PHE A 106 -4.51 10.12 8.89
C PHE A 106 -3.81 9.52 10.11
N ASP A 107 -3.72 10.24 11.23
CA ASP A 107 -3.03 9.82 12.46
C ASP A 107 -1.60 9.30 12.19
N PRO A 108 -0.73 10.08 11.49
CA PRO A 108 0.59 9.63 11.09
C PRO A 108 1.52 9.40 12.31
N PRO A 109 2.11 8.19 12.46
CA PRO A 109 2.85 7.80 13.66
C PRO A 109 4.06 8.66 14.02
N LEU A 110 4.67 9.38 13.07
CA LEU A 110 5.85 10.21 13.34
C LEU A 110 5.52 11.67 13.67
N ASN A 111 4.27 12.10 13.49
CA ASN A 111 3.79 13.40 13.99
C ASN A 111 3.38 13.32 15.46
N MET A 112 2.85 12.16 15.87
CA MET A 112 2.50 11.87 17.24
C MET A 112 3.72 11.21 17.90
N ASN A 113 4.27 11.74 19.00
CA ASN A 113 5.39 11.08 19.71
C ASN A 113 4.92 9.78 20.41
N LEU A 114 4.43 8.80 19.65
CA LEU A 114 3.84 7.58 20.16
C LEU A 114 4.93 6.61 20.60
N THR A 115 4.77 6.09 21.81
CA THR A 115 5.66 5.07 22.41
C THR A 115 5.46 3.66 21.82
N LYS A 116 4.44 3.45 20.98
CA LYS A 116 4.18 2.19 20.29
C LYS A 116 4.11 2.41 18.78
N GLN A 117 4.90 1.66 18.02
CA GLN A 117 4.80 1.62 16.55
C GLN A 117 3.42 1.08 16.15
N LYS A 118 2.59 1.97 15.61
CA LYS A 118 1.33 1.63 14.92
C LYS A 118 1.60 1.69 13.42
N LEU A 119 1.12 0.70 12.66
CA LEU A 119 1.19 0.79 11.20
C LEU A 119 0.28 1.93 10.73
N PRO A 120 0.77 2.88 9.91
CA PRO A 120 -0.04 3.99 9.46
C PRO A 120 -1.15 3.55 8.50
N LYS A 121 -2.20 4.36 8.41
CA LYS A 121 -3.26 4.20 7.42
C LYS A 121 -2.77 4.64 6.02
N ILE A 122 -3.46 4.14 5.00
CA ILE A 122 -3.35 4.57 3.60
C ILE A 122 -4.65 5.25 3.19
N ASP A 123 -4.59 6.32 2.40
CA ASP A 123 -5.78 6.86 1.73
C ASP A 123 -6.07 6.09 0.44
N LEU A 124 -7.03 5.18 0.49
CA LEU A 124 -7.59 4.50 -0.68
C LEU A 124 -8.96 5.06 -1.09
N GLY A 125 -9.47 6.10 -0.43
CA GLY A 125 -10.79 6.67 -0.70
C GLY A 125 -11.97 5.79 -0.27
N TYR A 126 -11.74 4.80 0.61
CA TYR A 126 -12.80 3.96 1.18
C TYR A 126 -13.02 4.31 2.66
N SER A 127 -14.27 4.22 3.13
CA SER A 127 -14.56 4.18 4.56
C SER A 127 -14.01 2.90 5.19
N GLU A 128 -13.79 2.89 6.51
CA GLU A 128 -13.19 1.74 7.20
C GLU A 128 -13.99 0.45 7.00
N GLU A 129 -15.32 0.54 7.07
CA GLU A 129 -16.25 -0.58 6.85
C GLU A 129 -16.19 -1.13 5.41
N ASN A 130 -15.77 -0.31 4.44
CA ASN A 130 -15.70 -0.70 3.04
C ASN A 130 -14.43 -1.47 2.68
N TYR A 131 -13.36 -1.43 3.49
CA TYR A 131 -12.13 -2.18 3.20
C TYR A 131 -12.36 -3.69 3.19
N ILE A 132 -13.05 -4.21 4.19
CA ILE A 132 -13.37 -5.64 4.31
C ILE A 132 -14.28 -6.07 3.15
N ASN A 133 -15.35 -5.33 2.91
CA ASN A 133 -16.31 -5.64 1.86
C ASN A 133 -15.66 -5.62 0.47
N ARG A 134 -14.86 -4.58 0.18
CA ARG A 134 -14.17 -4.47 -1.11
C ARG A 134 -13.13 -5.56 -1.30
N TYR A 135 -12.38 -5.91 -0.26
CA TYR A 135 -11.41 -7.00 -0.34
C TYR A 135 -12.10 -8.34 -0.62
N ARG A 136 -13.23 -8.62 0.05
CA ARG A 136 -14.02 -9.85 -0.18
C ARG A 136 -14.57 -9.92 -1.60
N GLU A 137 -15.10 -8.81 -2.11
CA GLU A 137 -15.62 -8.73 -3.49
C GLU A 137 -14.52 -9.03 -4.52
N ILE A 138 -13.34 -8.42 -4.36
CA ILE A 138 -12.20 -8.68 -5.24
C ILE A 138 -11.78 -10.15 -5.18
N LYS A 139 -11.77 -10.77 -3.99
CA LYS A 139 -11.46 -12.20 -3.85
C LYS A 139 -12.46 -13.09 -4.57
N GLN A 140 -13.75 -12.77 -4.54
CA GLN A 140 -14.77 -13.49 -5.29
C GLN A 140 -14.58 -13.34 -6.80
N GLN A 141 -14.31 -12.12 -7.27
CA GLN A 141 -14.01 -11.86 -8.69
C GLN A 141 -12.77 -12.62 -9.16
N LEU A 142 -11.70 -12.63 -8.35
CA LEU A 142 -10.48 -13.40 -8.63
C LEU A 142 -10.78 -14.89 -8.76
N ALA A 143 -11.56 -15.48 -7.85
CA ALA A 143 -11.91 -16.89 -7.91
C ALA A 143 -12.69 -17.24 -9.19
N LEU A 144 -13.63 -16.38 -9.60
CA LEU A 144 -14.39 -16.57 -10.85
C LEU A 144 -13.48 -16.48 -12.09
N LEU A 145 -12.58 -15.49 -12.12
CA LEU A 145 -11.62 -15.32 -13.22
C LEU A 145 -10.61 -16.49 -13.28
N GLU A 146 -10.13 -16.96 -12.13
CA GLU A 146 -9.26 -18.13 -12.04
C GLU A 146 -9.97 -19.38 -12.58
N GLN A 147 -11.24 -19.59 -12.23
CA GLN A 147 -12.04 -20.68 -12.76
C GLN A 147 -12.20 -20.59 -14.28
N GLU A 148 -12.59 -19.43 -14.81
CA GLU A 148 -12.73 -19.21 -16.25
C GLU A 148 -11.40 -19.50 -16.99
N MET A 149 -10.27 -19.04 -16.42
CA MET A 149 -8.95 -19.36 -16.96
C MET A 149 -8.67 -20.86 -16.99
N GLU A 150 -8.99 -21.61 -15.93
CA GLU A 150 -8.84 -23.08 -15.92
C GLU A 150 -9.73 -23.77 -16.96
N GLU A 151 -10.95 -23.28 -17.18
CA GLU A 151 -11.88 -23.82 -18.19
C GLU A 151 -11.37 -23.57 -19.62
N LEU A 152 -10.70 -22.44 -19.88
CA LEU A 152 -10.11 -22.11 -21.17
C LEU A 152 -8.82 -22.90 -21.48
N LYS A 153 -8.06 -23.31 -20.45
CA LYS A 153 -6.73 -23.94 -20.62
C LYS A 153 -6.70 -25.13 -21.57
N PRO A 154 -7.61 -26.14 -21.50
CA PRO A 154 -7.55 -27.29 -22.41
C PRO A 154 -7.68 -26.89 -23.88
N ASN A 155 -8.55 -25.92 -24.18
CA ASN A 155 -8.74 -25.43 -25.54
C ASN A 155 -7.54 -24.59 -26.00
N LEU A 156 -6.93 -23.80 -25.11
CA LEU A 156 -5.69 -23.08 -25.41
C LEU A 156 -4.52 -24.03 -25.67
N VAL A 157 -4.38 -25.12 -24.90
CA VAL A 157 -3.37 -26.15 -25.16
C VAL A 157 -3.60 -26.78 -26.54
N THR A 158 -4.84 -27.21 -26.83
CA THR A 158 -5.21 -27.77 -28.14
C THR A 158 -4.86 -26.83 -29.28
N LEU A 159 -5.24 -25.55 -29.16
CA LEU A 159 -4.94 -24.53 -30.16
C LEU A 159 -3.43 -24.36 -30.36
N LEU A 160 -2.65 -24.32 -29.28
CA LEU A 160 -1.19 -24.20 -29.36
C LEU A 160 -0.57 -25.45 -29.98
N GLU A 161 -1.02 -26.67 -29.64
CA GLU A 161 -0.52 -27.92 -30.23
C GLU A 161 -0.74 -27.94 -31.74
N GLN A 162 -1.93 -27.54 -32.19
CA GLN A 162 -2.26 -27.40 -33.62
C GLN A 162 -1.37 -26.39 -34.36
N ASN A 163 -0.79 -25.43 -33.64
CA ASN A 163 0.11 -24.41 -34.17
C ASN A 163 1.59 -24.70 -33.86
N GLY A 164 1.98 -25.96 -33.65
CA GLY A 164 3.38 -26.34 -33.42
C GLY A 164 3.91 -25.97 -32.03
N GLY A 165 3.01 -25.81 -31.05
CA GLY A 165 3.33 -25.54 -29.65
C GLY A 165 3.52 -24.07 -29.28
N LYS A 166 3.37 -23.13 -30.23
CA LYS A 166 3.57 -21.70 -30.02
C LYS A 166 2.73 -20.85 -30.97
N ILE A 167 2.18 -19.75 -30.46
CA ILE A 167 1.54 -18.70 -31.26
C ILE A 167 2.18 -17.36 -30.89
N SER A 168 2.43 -16.52 -31.89
CA SER A 168 2.85 -15.12 -31.68
C SER A 168 2.06 -14.21 -32.60
N ASP A 169 1.38 -13.22 -32.01
CA ASP A 169 0.72 -12.15 -32.73
C ASP A 169 1.42 -10.82 -32.43
N LYS A 170 2.13 -10.28 -33.43
CA LYS A 170 2.86 -9.02 -33.32
C LYS A 170 1.95 -7.80 -33.22
N SER A 171 0.72 -7.89 -33.74
CA SER A 171 -0.24 -6.78 -33.72
C SER A 171 -0.86 -6.60 -32.33
N LEU A 172 -1.02 -7.70 -31.59
CA LEU A 172 -1.53 -7.71 -30.21
C LEU A 172 -0.41 -7.70 -29.16
N GLY A 173 0.85 -7.91 -29.56
CA GLY A 173 1.99 -8.00 -28.65
C GLY A 173 1.98 -9.26 -27.77
N ILE A 174 1.33 -10.33 -28.23
CA ILE A 174 1.14 -11.57 -27.45
C ILE A 174 2.04 -12.68 -28.00
N SER A 175 2.70 -13.40 -27.09
CA SER A 175 3.34 -14.68 -27.37
C SER A 175 2.90 -15.73 -26.36
N ALA A 176 2.34 -16.84 -26.82
CA ALA A 176 1.92 -17.97 -26.00
C ALA A 176 2.60 -19.25 -26.48
N TYR A 177 2.96 -20.13 -25.56
CA TYR A 177 3.58 -21.41 -25.86
C TYR A 177 3.22 -22.45 -24.80
N ILE A 178 3.28 -23.71 -25.18
CA ILE A 178 3.02 -24.82 -24.25
C ILE A 178 4.25 -25.03 -23.39
N GLN A 179 4.02 -25.12 -22.07
CA GLN A 179 5.03 -25.57 -21.12
C GLN A 179 4.56 -26.87 -20.47
N SER A 180 5.34 -27.93 -20.66
CA SER A 180 5.09 -29.22 -20.00
C SER A 180 6.00 -29.37 -18.78
N LYS A 181 5.42 -29.71 -17.64
CA LYS A 181 6.17 -30.04 -16.41
C LYS A 181 6.11 -31.55 -16.18
N LYS A 182 7.26 -32.21 -16.09
CA LYS A 182 7.34 -33.61 -15.66
C LYS A 182 7.05 -33.70 -14.16
N SER A 183 6.13 -34.57 -13.78
CA SER A 183 5.96 -34.98 -12.39
C SER A 183 6.68 -36.32 -12.19
N TRP A 184 7.37 -36.48 -11.07
CA TRP A 184 8.16 -37.65 -10.76
C TRP A 184 7.56 -38.35 -9.54
N GLN A 185 7.45 -39.67 -9.62
CA GLN A 185 7.14 -40.51 -8.48
C GLN A 185 8.46 -41.02 -7.89
N TYR A 186 8.63 -40.85 -6.58
CA TYR A 186 9.82 -41.30 -5.87
C TYR A 186 9.58 -42.63 -5.17
N SER A 187 10.67 -43.32 -4.81
CA SER A 187 10.61 -44.56 -4.04
C SER A 187 10.04 -44.31 -2.64
N ALA A 188 9.50 -45.37 -2.02
CA ALA A 188 8.98 -45.31 -0.66
C ALA A 188 10.05 -44.85 0.36
N GLU A 189 11.32 -45.18 0.12
CA GLU A 189 12.45 -44.76 0.95
C GLU A 189 12.64 -43.23 0.92
N VAL A 190 12.62 -42.61 -0.26
CA VAL A 190 12.77 -41.15 -0.40
C VAL A 190 11.59 -40.41 0.24
N GLU A 191 10.37 -40.93 0.06
CA GLU A 191 9.19 -40.35 0.72
C GLU A 191 9.28 -40.45 2.25
N ALA A 192 9.77 -41.58 2.79
CA ALA A 192 10.00 -41.72 4.23
C ALA A 192 11.05 -40.71 4.75
N GLN A 193 12.12 -40.47 3.98
CA GLN A 193 13.13 -39.48 4.34
C GLN A 193 12.58 -38.04 4.32
N LYS A 194 11.71 -37.69 3.35
CA LYS A 194 11.03 -36.38 3.34
C LYS A 194 10.21 -36.15 4.61
N GLU A 195 9.49 -37.16 5.06
CA GLU A 195 8.72 -37.09 6.31
C GLU A 195 9.61 -37.00 7.56
N VAL A 196 10.82 -37.55 7.53
CA VAL A 196 11.82 -37.34 8.59
C VAL A 196 12.32 -35.89 8.57
N ILE A 197 12.70 -35.36 7.41
CA ILE A 197 13.18 -33.98 7.26
C ILE A 197 12.12 -32.99 7.74
N LYS A 198 10.86 -33.19 7.33
CA LYS A 198 9.74 -32.34 7.74
C LYS A 198 9.56 -32.31 9.26
N ARG A 199 9.72 -33.46 9.93
CA ARG A 199 9.66 -33.56 11.39
C ARG A 199 10.84 -32.86 12.07
N LEU A 200 12.05 -32.99 11.52
CA LEU A 200 13.24 -32.30 12.04
C LEU A 200 13.09 -30.78 11.89
N GLN A 201 12.61 -30.29 10.76
CA GLN A 201 12.32 -28.87 10.55
C GLN A 201 11.34 -28.33 11.59
N LYS A 202 10.22 -29.04 11.82
CA LYS A 202 9.24 -28.66 12.84
C LYS A 202 9.86 -28.64 14.24
N HIS A 203 10.70 -29.63 14.57
CA HIS A 203 11.39 -29.67 15.85
C HIS A 203 12.34 -28.48 16.04
N GLU A 204 13.10 -28.10 15.02
CA GLU A 204 13.97 -26.92 15.08
C GLU A 204 13.18 -25.62 15.27
N GLU A 205 12.02 -25.49 14.60
CA GLU A 205 11.10 -24.37 14.82
C GLU A 205 10.59 -24.31 16.26
N ASP A 206 10.15 -25.45 16.80
CA ASP A 206 9.52 -25.53 18.13
C ASP A 206 10.53 -25.38 19.27
N THR A 207 11.79 -25.77 19.05
CA THR A 207 12.88 -25.68 20.03
C THR A 207 13.71 -24.41 19.92
N GLY A 208 13.41 -23.54 18.94
CA GLY A 208 14.11 -22.26 18.75
C GLY A 208 15.51 -22.40 18.13
N ILE A 209 15.84 -23.55 17.55
CA ILE A 209 17.06 -23.74 16.75
C ILE A 209 16.92 -22.99 15.42
N ALA A 210 15.72 -23.02 14.83
CA ALA A 210 15.44 -22.29 13.61
C ALA A 210 15.35 -20.77 13.88
N THR A 211 15.99 -19.97 13.03
CA THR A 211 15.93 -18.51 13.09
C THR A 211 14.89 -17.95 12.12
N VAL A 212 14.03 -17.05 12.59
CA VAL A 212 13.05 -16.36 11.75
C VAL A 212 13.76 -15.47 10.72
N LYS A 213 13.67 -15.83 9.44
CA LYS A 213 14.25 -15.04 8.34
C LYS A 213 13.44 -13.78 8.01
N SER A 214 12.12 -13.86 8.08
CA SER A 214 11.21 -12.75 7.77
C SER A 214 9.82 -13.03 8.32
N VAL A 215 9.08 -11.97 8.68
CA VAL A 215 7.66 -12.05 9.05
C VAL A 215 6.83 -11.29 8.02
N SER A 216 5.80 -11.95 7.47
CA SER A 216 4.80 -11.35 6.60
C SER A 216 3.40 -11.57 7.19
N SER A 217 2.60 -10.51 7.25
CA SER A 217 1.21 -10.57 7.71
C SER A 217 0.27 -10.31 6.54
N PHE A 218 -0.81 -11.06 6.47
CA PHE A 218 -1.85 -10.93 5.43
C PHE A 218 -3.22 -11.16 6.06
N PRO A 219 -4.29 -10.54 5.51
CA PRO A 219 -5.62 -10.74 6.04
C PRO A 219 -6.15 -12.13 5.67
N VAL A 220 -6.72 -12.83 6.65
CA VAL A 220 -7.39 -14.13 6.50
C VAL A 220 -8.88 -13.93 6.70
N PHE A 221 -9.70 -14.42 5.77
CA PHE A 221 -11.15 -14.41 5.84
C PHE A 221 -11.62 -15.86 5.93
N THR A 222 -12.40 -16.17 6.97
CA THR A 222 -13.03 -17.47 7.19
C THR A 222 -14.45 -17.48 6.67
#